data_AF-W3A1K7-F1
#
_entry.id   AF-W3A1K7-F1
#
_cell.length_a   1.000
_cell.length_b   1.000
_cell.length_c   1.000
_cell.angle_alpha   90.00
_cell.angle_beta   90.00
_cell.angle_gamma   90.00
#
_symmetry.space_group_name_H-M   'P 1'
#
loop_
_entity.id
_entity.type
_entity.pdbx_description
1 polymer ?
#
loop_
_entity_poly.entity_id
_entity_poly.type
_entity_poly.pdbx_seq_one_letter_code
_entity_poly.pdbx_strand_id
1 'polypeptide(L)'
;MVPSTYATIRVLLEVLRCRLPIEIWFRPDEMRKVTASIDPLHQLAANDMVGGITFQEIDDPLAVEFATKVFAIYHSAFDRVLFLDSDNVPVRDPSFLFKTPEFVDTDSLLWELLDMPFMDMFEQESGQLLIDRRRHAAPLELLRFFTFHRPNPFVQLKLVWGDKDLFRLAWLKLDVPFFMIQSPPAVAGKAINGSFCVMTMVQYDAQGEVLFLHRNSNKLTGGRIRSPANEKLKATRKEHKTEMSQLNEESLSSDYPDAAI
;
A
#
# COMPACT_ATOMS: atom_id res chain seq x y z
N MET A 1 -0.01 14.13 21.99
CA MET A 1 -1.18 14.36 21.11
C MET A 1 -1.12 15.75 20.48
N VAL A 2 -1.44 16.84 21.20
CA VAL A 2 -1.54 18.20 20.60
C VAL A 2 -0.28 18.68 19.85
N PRO A 3 0.97 18.54 20.38
CA PRO A 3 2.16 18.94 19.62
C PRO A 3 2.37 18.14 18.33
N SER A 4 2.05 16.84 18.36
CA SER A 4 2.15 15.95 17.19
C SER A 4 1.12 16.34 16.12
N THR A 5 -0.13 16.61 16.54
CA THR A 5 -1.18 17.11 15.63
C THR A 5 -0.78 18.44 15.01
N TYR A 6 -0.26 19.37 15.82
CA TYR A 6 0.21 20.68 15.35
C TYR A 6 1.30 20.54 14.29
N ALA A 7 2.30 19.70 14.55
CA ALA A 7 3.37 19.43 13.59
C ALA A 7 2.83 18.80 12.29
N THR A 8 1.92 17.82 12.41
CA THR A 8 1.29 17.14 11.26
C THR A 8 0.56 18.13 10.36
N ILE A 9 -0.27 19.00 10.94
CA ILE A 9 -1.04 20.00 10.18
C ILE A 9 -0.11 21.02 9.52
N ARG A 10 0.93 21.47 10.22
CA ARG A 10 1.96 22.36 9.64
C ARG A 10 2.65 21.72 8.44
N VAL A 11 3.03 20.43 8.54
CA VAL A 11 3.63 19.70 7.41
C VAL A 11 2.65 19.64 6.23
N LEU A 12 1.40 19.29 6.47
CA LEU A 12 0.36 19.25 5.42
C LEU A 12 0.21 20.60 4.72
N LEU A 13 0.01 21.68 5.47
CA LEU A 13 -0.34 22.99 4.91
C LEU A 13 0.87 23.74 4.35
N GLU A 14 2.01 23.73 5.04
CA GLU A 14 3.13 24.61 4.70
C GLU A 14 4.21 23.91 3.88
N VAL A 15 4.49 22.64 4.18
CA VAL A 15 5.55 21.88 3.51
C VAL A 15 4.99 21.20 2.26
N LEU A 16 3.92 20.43 2.41
CA LEU A 16 3.32 19.66 1.34
C LEU A 16 2.34 20.49 0.50
N ARG A 17 1.92 21.66 1.02
CA ARG A 17 0.93 22.55 0.38
C ARG A 17 -0.37 21.81 0.02
N CYS A 18 -0.74 20.84 0.86
CA CYS A 18 -2.00 20.12 0.77
C CYS A 18 -3.15 21.11 0.95
N ARG A 19 -4.20 20.96 0.13
CA ARG A 19 -5.38 21.85 0.12
C ARG A 19 -6.65 21.15 0.59
N LEU A 20 -6.53 19.93 1.12
CA LEU A 20 -7.68 19.22 1.67
C LEU A 20 -8.17 19.93 2.94
N PRO A 21 -9.50 20.00 3.15
CA PRO A 21 -10.05 20.47 4.42
C PRO A 21 -9.70 19.49 5.54
N ILE A 22 -9.59 19.99 6.77
CA ILE A 22 -9.15 19.24 7.95
C ILE A 22 -10.20 19.37 9.05
N GLU A 23 -10.66 18.23 9.58
CA GLU A 23 -11.45 18.16 10.81
C GLU A 23 -10.59 17.65 11.95
N ILE A 24 -10.52 18.41 13.04
CA ILE A 24 -9.85 18.01 14.28
C ILE A 24 -10.91 17.54 15.26
N TRP A 25 -11.01 16.22 15.41
CA TRP A 25 -11.89 15.57 16.38
C TRP A 25 -11.15 15.34 17.70
N PHE A 26 -11.75 15.71 18.82
CA PHE A 26 -11.14 15.51 20.14
C PHE A 26 -12.16 15.32 21.26
N ARG A 27 -11.75 14.61 22.30
CA ARG A 27 -12.52 14.49 23.54
C ARG A 27 -12.13 15.60 24.53
N PRO A 28 -13.05 16.47 24.96
CA PRO A 28 -12.74 17.51 25.94
C PRO A 28 -12.23 16.95 27.27
N ASP A 29 -12.71 15.78 27.70
CA ASP A 29 -12.29 15.15 28.95
C ASP A 29 -10.86 14.59 28.88
N GLU A 30 -10.41 14.11 27.73
CA GLU A 30 -9.02 13.71 27.51
C GLU A 30 -8.10 14.92 27.43
N MET A 31 -8.52 15.99 26.76
CA MET A 31 -7.75 17.23 26.68
C MET A 31 -7.55 17.88 28.05
N ARG A 32 -8.56 17.83 28.93
CA ARG A 32 -8.44 18.33 30.32
C ARG A 32 -7.44 17.55 31.19
N LYS A 33 -7.18 16.27 30.86
CA LYS A 33 -6.22 15.42 31.59
C LYS A 33 -4.76 15.69 31.19
N VAL A 34 -4.54 16.36 30.07
CA VAL A 34 -3.21 16.65 29.53
C VAL A 34 -2.84 18.10 29.85
N THR A 35 -1.59 18.36 30.27
CA THR A 35 -1.08 19.72 30.57
C THR A 35 -0.93 20.62 29.33
N ALA A 36 -1.01 20.05 28.13
CA ALA A 36 -0.90 20.78 26.88
C ALA A 36 -2.26 21.35 26.48
N SER A 37 -2.33 22.68 26.35
CA SER A 37 -3.53 23.37 25.84
C SER A 37 -3.77 23.06 24.37
N ILE A 38 -5.03 23.01 23.95
CA ILE A 38 -5.46 22.93 22.55
C ILE A 38 -5.30 24.28 21.82
N ASP A 39 -5.07 25.37 22.54
CA ASP A 39 -4.92 26.74 22.01
C ASP A 39 -3.98 26.85 20.80
N PRO A 40 -2.81 26.16 20.74
CA PRO A 40 -1.94 26.23 19.57
C PRO A 40 -2.62 25.76 18.29
N LEU A 41 -3.53 24.78 18.36
CA LEU A 41 -4.30 24.32 17.20
C LEU A 41 -5.34 25.35 16.80
N HIS A 42 -6.02 25.98 17.77
CA HIS A 42 -6.95 27.08 17.46
C HIS A 42 -6.24 28.28 16.82
N GLN A 43 -5.05 28.63 17.31
CA GLN A 43 -4.22 29.67 16.71
C GLN A 43 -3.76 29.30 15.31
N LEU A 44 -3.40 28.03 15.08
CA LEU A 44 -3.04 27.52 13.75
C LEU A 44 -4.22 27.66 12.78
N ALA A 45 -5.42 27.27 13.20
CA ALA A 45 -6.63 27.40 12.40
C ALA A 45 -7.01 28.86 12.12
N ALA A 46 -6.83 29.76 13.10
CA ALA A 46 -7.10 31.18 12.92
C ALA A 46 -6.14 31.87 11.93
N ASN A 47 -4.92 31.36 11.80
CA ASN A 47 -3.90 31.87 10.89
C ASN A 47 -3.94 31.23 9.49
N ASP A 48 -4.80 30.22 9.29
CA ASP A 48 -4.95 29.56 7.99
C ASP A 48 -5.73 30.45 7.03
N MET A 49 -5.01 31.11 6.11
CA MET A 49 -5.60 32.00 5.10
C MET A 49 -6.46 31.28 4.06
N VAL A 50 -6.29 29.96 3.90
CA VAL A 50 -7.09 29.17 2.96
C VAL A 50 -8.47 28.88 3.53
N GLY A 51 -8.57 28.78 4.87
CA GLY A 51 -9.74 28.27 5.54
C GLY A 51 -9.92 26.78 5.27
N GLY A 52 -10.32 26.01 6.28
CA GLY A 52 -10.55 24.57 6.11
C GLY A 52 -10.26 23.72 7.33
N ILE A 53 -9.65 24.27 8.38
CA ILE A 53 -9.54 23.60 9.68
C ILE A 53 -10.81 23.84 10.50
N THR A 54 -11.48 22.77 10.89
CA THR A 54 -12.64 22.78 11.79
C THR A 54 -12.39 21.89 13.00
N PHE A 55 -13.13 22.13 14.08
CA PHE A 55 -12.98 21.43 15.36
C PHE A 55 -14.29 20.78 15.74
N GLN A 56 -14.23 19.53 16.18
CA GLN A 56 -15.39 18.74 16.57
C GLN A 56 -15.12 18.07 17.91
N GLU A 57 -16.00 18.33 18.88
CA GLU A 57 -15.92 17.71 20.20
C GLU A 57 -16.66 16.37 20.21
N ILE A 58 -16.05 15.37 20.86
CA ILE A 58 -16.66 14.06 21.09
C ILE A 58 -17.18 14.03 22.52
N ASP A 59 -18.50 14.04 22.66
CA ASP A 59 -19.23 13.99 23.93
C ASP A 59 -19.87 12.62 24.23
N ASP A 60 -19.88 11.71 23.25
CA ASP A 60 -20.45 10.36 23.40
C ASP A 60 -19.64 9.53 24.43
N PRO A 61 -20.27 8.99 25.49
CA PRO A 61 -19.58 8.22 26.52
C PRO A 61 -19.02 6.86 26.04
N LEU A 62 -19.52 6.30 24.94
CA LEU A 62 -19.04 5.05 24.34
C LEU A 62 -17.84 5.26 23.41
N ALA A 63 -17.65 6.47 22.91
CA ALA A 63 -16.60 6.80 21.95
C ALA A 63 -15.24 7.09 22.64
N VAL A 64 -14.73 6.13 23.41
CA VAL A 64 -13.45 6.22 24.14
C VAL A 64 -12.36 5.37 23.49
N GLU A 65 -11.09 5.68 23.76
CA GLU A 65 -9.93 4.94 23.27
C GLU A 65 -9.97 4.69 21.75
N PHE A 66 -10.02 3.42 21.32
CA PHE A 66 -10.09 3.03 19.92
C PHE A 66 -11.47 3.26 19.30
N ALA A 67 -12.55 3.43 20.07
CA ALA A 67 -13.86 3.74 19.51
C ALA A 67 -13.94 5.20 19.02
N THR A 68 -13.10 6.08 19.55
CA THR A 68 -13.03 7.50 19.18
C THR A 68 -12.77 7.69 17.68
N LYS A 69 -11.90 6.85 17.06
CA LYS A 69 -11.64 6.94 15.62
C LYS A 69 -12.85 6.55 14.76
N VAL A 70 -13.59 5.53 15.20
CA VAL A 70 -14.80 5.10 14.50
C VAL A 70 -15.86 6.19 14.57
N PHE A 71 -16.05 6.79 15.75
CA PHE A 71 -16.98 7.88 15.95
C PHE A 71 -16.63 9.11 15.09
N ALA A 72 -15.36 9.53 15.09
CA ALA A 72 -14.89 10.65 14.29
C ALA A 72 -15.12 10.45 12.79
N ILE A 73 -14.81 9.25 12.26
CA ILE A 73 -15.04 8.94 10.84
C ILE A 73 -16.54 8.95 10.52
N TYR A 74 -17.36 8.34 11.38
CA TYR A 74 -18.81 8.20 11.14
C TYR A 74 -19.55 9.55 11.19
N HIS A 75 -19.11 10.46 12.07
CA HIS A 75 -19.76 11.76 12.27
C HIS A 75 -19.07 12.92 11.52
N SER A 76 -18.04 12.63 10.72
CA SER A 76 -17.36 13.63 9.88
C SER A 76 -18.33 14.32 8.92
N ALA A 77 -18.12 15.61 8.64
CA ALA A 77 -18.91 16.34 7.63
C ALA A 77 -18.46 16.04 6.19
N PHE A 78 -17.40 15.24 6.01
CA PHE A 78 -16.87 14.89 4.69
C PHE A 78 -17.46 13.57 4.15
N ASP A 79 -17.88 13.57 2.89
CA ASP A 79 -18.34 12.35 2.20
C ASP A 79 -17.20 11.32 1.98
N ARG A 80 -15.95 11.81 1.89
CA ARG A 80 -14.75 11.01 1.62
C ARG A 80 -13.68 11.38 2.63
N VAL A 81 -13.34 10.44 3.53
CA VAL A 81 -12.50 10.70 4.69
C VAL A 81 -11.15 9.99 4.54
N LEU A 82 -10.06 10.75 4.71
CA LEU A 82 -8.74 10.21 5.05
C LEU A 82 -8.54 10.46 6.54
N PHE A 83 -8.63 9.40 7.34
CA PHE A 83 -8.37 9.49 8.78
C PHE A 83 -6.86 9.45 9.05
N LEU A 84 -6.38 10.33 9.94
CA LEU A 84 -5.01 10.33 10.44
C LEU A 84 -5.03 10.32 11.97
N ASP A 85 -4.33 9.35 12.57
CA ASP A 85 -4.02 9.41 13.99
C ASP A 85 -3.15 10.66 14.27
N SER A 86 -3.22 11.18 15.51
CA SER A 86 -2.58 12.45 15.90
C SER A 86 -1.05 12.50 15.74
N ASP A 87 -0.42 11.35 15.59
CA ASP A 87 1.02 11.12 15.46
C ASP A 87 1.42 10.55 14.09
N ASN A 88 0.52 10.56 13.12
CA ASN A 88 0.78 10.10 11.75
C ASN A 88 1.05 11.29 10.80
N VAL A 89 2.33 11.55 10.51
CA VAL A 89 2.79 12.68 9.68
C VAL A 89 3.05 12.22 8.24
N PRO A 90 2.35 12.76 7.23
CA PRO A 90 2.60 12.42 5.83
C PRO A 90 3.92 13.03 5.34
N VAL A 91 4.64 12.27 4.50
CA VAL A 91 5.91 12.71 3.86
C VAL A 91 5.71 13.20 2.42
N ARG A 92 4.49 13.09 1.89
CA ARG A 92 4.07 13.54 0.56
C ARG A 92 2.62 14.00 0.64
N ASP A 93 2.20 14.95 -0.21
CA ASP A 93 0.80 15.37 -0.32
C ASP A 93 -0.12 14.15 -0.54
N PRO A 94 -1.06 13.85 0.37
CA PRO A 94 -1.93 12.68 0.27
C PRO A 94 -3.16 12.90 -0.63
N SER A 95 -3.36 14.11 -1.18
CA SER A 95 -4.54 14.46 -1.98
C SER A 95 -4.80 13.54 -3.18
N PHE A 96 -3.75 12.90 -3.70
CA PHE A 96 -3.88 11.94 -4.79
C PHE A 96 -4.64 10.67 -4.39
N LEU A 97 -4.66 10.28 -3.11
CA LEU A 97 -5.33 9.07 -2.61
C LEU A 97 -6.81 9.03 -2.98
N PHE A 98 -7.49 10.18 -2.90
CA PHE A 98 -8.91 10.31 -3.27
C PHE A 98 -9.20 10.18 -4.76
N LYS A 99 -8.15 10.06 -5.59
CA LYS A 99 -8.21 9.92 -7.04
C LYS A 99 -7.61 8.61 -7.52
N THR A 100 -7.05 7.79 -6.62
CA THR A 100 -6.45 6.54 -7.06
C THR A 100 -7.55 5.56 -7.46
N PRO A 101 -7.29 4.65 -8.41
CA PRO A 101 -8.26 3.63 -8.78
C PRO A 101 -8.73 2.81 -7.58
N GLU A 102 -7.85 2.51 -6.62
CA GLU A 102 -8.21 1.72 -5.43
C GLU A 102 -9.25 2.42 -4.52
N PHE A 103 -9.34 3.75 -4.59
CA PHE A 103 -10.30 4.54 -3.82
C PHE A 103 -11.53 4.95 -4.64
N VAL A 104 -11.37 5.23 -5.94
CA VAL A 104 -12.46 5.71 -6.82
C VAL A 104 -13.23 4.56 -7.47
N ASP A 105 -12.52 3.49 -7.82
CA ASP A 105 -13.06 2.35 -8.54
C ASP A 105 -13.49 1.31 -7.51
N THR A 106 -14.77 1.35 -7.12
CA THR A 106 -15.36 0.26 -6.31
C THR A 106 -15.48 -1.03 -7.11
N ASP A 107 -15.33 -0.95 -8.43
CA ASP A 107 -15.39 -2.06 -9.39
C ASP A 107 -13.99 -2.27 -9.99
N SER A 108 -13.14 -3.04 -9.31
CA SER A 108 -11.90 -3.46 -9.97
C SER A 108 -12.26 -4.31 -11.20
N LEU A 109 -11.87 -3.82 -12.39
CA LEU A 109 -12.05 -4.50 -13.68
C LEU A 109 -11.54 -5.94 -13.67
N LEU A 110 -10.63 -6.30 -12.75
CA LEU A 110 -10.21 -7.68 -12.54
C LEU A 110 -11.39 -8.57 -12.10
N TRP A 111 -12.14 -8.14 -11.10
CA TRP A 111 -13.27 -8.89 -10.55
C TRP A 111 -14.44 -8.92 -11.53
N GLU A 112 -14.70 -7.82 -12.24
CA GLU A 112 -15.69 -7.78 -13.32
C GLU A 112 -15.31 -8.72 -14.47
N LEU A 113 -14.05 -8.67 -14.95
CA LEU A 113 -13.55 -9.56 -16.01
C LEU A 113 -13.66 -11.03 -15.61
N LEU A 114 -13.37 -11.32 -14.34
CA LEU A 114 -13.47 -12.67 -13.81
C LEU A 114 -14.90 -13.08 -13.50
N ASP A 115 -15.87 -12.17 -13.50
CA ASP A 115 -17.25 -12.39 -13.03
C ASP A 115 -17.23 -13.05 -11.63
N MET A 116 -16.62 -12.34 -10.69
CA MET A 116 -16.44 -12.78 -9.30
C MET A 116 -16.64 -11.61 -8.35
N PRO A 117 -17.12 -11.85 -7.10
CA PRO A 117 -17.09 -10.82 -6.08
C PRO A 117 -15.64 -10.49 -5.68
N PHE A 118 -15.42 -9.28 -5.17
CA PHE A 118 -14.17 -8.92 -4.49
C PHE A 118 -13.88 -9.92 -3.36
N MET A 119 -12.64 -10.39 -3.29
CA MET A 119 -12.16 -11.27 -2.23
C MET A 119 -11.11 -10.56 -1.37
N ASP A 120 -11.46 -10.29 -0.11
CA ASP A 120 -10.57 -9.67 0.87
C ASP A 120 -9.53 -10.68 1.38
N MET A 121 -8.41 -10.77 0.66
CA MET A 121 -7.28 -11.61 1.02
C MET A 121 -5.99 -11.05 0.41
N PHE A 122 -4.84 -11.47 0.94
CA PHE A 122 -3.54 -11.08 0.39
C PHE A 122 -3.38 -11.55 -1.07
N GLU A 123 -2.78 -10.69 -1.89
CA GLU A 123 -2.24 -11.07 -3.19
C GLU A 123 -1.19 -12.17 -3.04
N GLN A 124 -1.12 -13.06 -4.03
CA GLN A 124 -0.24 -14.22 -3.97
C GLN A 124 1.10 -13.95 -4.64
N GLU A 125 2.19 -14.38 -4.01
CA GLU A 125 3.49 -14.55 -4.67
C GLU A 125 3.65 -16.02 -5.09
N SER A 126 3.91 -16.28 -6.37
CA SER A 126 3.92 -17.64 -6.95
C SER A 126 5.29 -18.34 -6.89
N GLY A 127 6.30 -17.74 -6.23
CA GLY A 127 7.65 -18.28 -6.16
C GLY A 127 7.76 -19.61 -5.42
N GLN A 128 6.77 -19.96 -4.59
CA GLN A 128 6.62 -21.29 -4.01
C GLN A 128 5.15 -21.71 -3.98
N LEU A 129 4.88 -22.91 -4.48
CA LEU A 129 3.54 -23.49 -4.56
C LEU A 129 3.60 -24.98 -4.26
N LEU A 130 2.65 -25.47 -3.47
CA LEU A 130 2.46 -26.91 -3.24
C LEU A 130 1.13 -27.33 -3.84
N ILE A 131 1.15 -28.01 -4.99
CA ILE A 131 -0.04 -28.33 -5.77
C ILE A 131 -0.13 -29.84 -6.04
N ASP A 132 -1.22 -30.46 -5.61
CA ASP A 132 -1.61 -31.80 -6.09
C ASP A 132 -2.27 -31.67 -7.46
N ARG A 133 -1.47 -31.89 -8.51
CA ARG A 133 -1.89 -31.80 -9.90
C ARG A 133 -2.99 -32.79 -10.30
N ARG A 134 -3.09 -33.93 -9.60
CA ARG A 134 -4.11 -34.96 -9.91
C ARG A 134 -5.48 -34.53 -9.38
N ARG A 135 -5.50 -33.92 -8.19
CA ARG A 135 -6.73 -33.41 -7.57
C ARG A 135 -7.19 -32.08 -8.17
N HIS A 136 -6.28 -31.28 -8.72
CA HIS A 136 -6.55 -29.92 -9.17
C HIS A 136 -6.36 -29.72 -10.68
N ALA A 137 -6.73 -30.70 -11.50
CA ALA A 137 -6.59 -30.60 -12.95
C ALA A 137 -7.40 -29.43 -13.55
N ALA A 138 -8.64 -29.21 -13.07
CA ALA A 138 -9.50 -28.13 -13.60
C ALA A 138 -8.95 -26.71 -13.29
N PRO A 139 -8.57 -26.36 -12.04
CA PRO A 139 -7.91 -25.08 -11.77
C PRO A 139 -6.61 -24.87 -12.54
N LEU A 140 -5.83 -25.93 -12.77
CA LEU A 140 -4.60 -25.84 -13.57
C LEU A 140 -4.87 -25.54 -15.05
N GLU A 141 -5.93 -26.10 -15.64
CA GLU A 141 -6.33 -25.73 -17.01
C GLU A 141 -6.88 -24.30 -17.09
N LEU A 142 -7.61 -23.84 -16.07
CA LEU A 142 -8.07 -22.45 -16.02
C LEU A 142 -6.89 -21.47 -15.87
N LEU A 143 -5.93 -21.77 -15.00
CA LEU A 143 -4.68 -21.03 -14.89
C LEU A 143 -3.94 -20.98 -16.23
N ARG A 144 -3.84 -22.12 -16.93
CA ARG A 144 -3.24 -22.18 -18.27
C ARG A 144 -3.99 -21.27 -19.25
N PHE A 145 -5.33 -21.25 -19.20
CA PHE A 145 -6.13 -20.35 -20.01
C PHE A 145 -5.82 -18.87 -19.68
N PHE A 146 -5.85 -18.48 -18.41
CA PHE A 146 -5.52 -17.11 -17.97
C PHE A 146 -4.14 -16.65 -18.45
N THR A 147 -3.15 -17.54 -18.45
CA THR A 147 -1.76 -17.20 -18.84
C THR A 147 -1.57 -17.16 -20.37
N PHE A 148 -2.08 -18.17 -21.10
CA PHE A 148 -1.67 -18.41 -22.48
C PHE A 148 -2.73 -18.05 -23.53
N HIS A 149 -3.99 -17.82 -23.13
CA HIS A 149 -5.03 -17.43 -24.09
C HIS A 149 -4.69 -16.10 -24.77
N ARG A 150 -5.09 -15.94 -26.03
CA ARG A 150 -4.89 -14.73 -26.84
C ARG A 150 -6.18 -14.39 -27.60
N PRO A 151 -6.63 -13.12 -27.61
CA PRO A 151 -6.06 -11.97 -26.87
C PRO A 151 -6.11 -12.21 -25.36
N ASN A 152 -5.16 -11.61 -24.62
CA ASN A 152 -5.08 -11.77 -23.17
C ASN A 152 -5.51 -10.47 -22.48
N PRO A 153 -6.75 -10.39 -21.96
CA PRO A 153 -7.24 -9.18 -21.30
C PRO A 153 -6.42 -8.79 -20.06
N PHE A 154 -5.92 -9.75 -19.29
CA PHE A 154 -5.09 -9.48 -18.12
C PHE A 154 -3.83 -8.69 -18.48
N VAL A 155 -3.19 -9.03 -19.61
CA VAL A 155 -1.99 -8.33 -20.11
C VAL A 155 -2.36 -7.01 -20.77
N GLN A 156 -3.39 -6.99 -21.61
CA GLN A 156 -3.79 -5.81 -22.37
C GLN A 156 -4.28 -4.67 -21.47
N LEU A 157 -5.09 -5.03 -20.46
CA LEU A 157 -5.67 -4.10 -19.49
C LEU A 157 -4.80 -3.96 -18.23
N LYS A 158 -3.69 -4.69 -18.15
CA LYS A 158 -2.70 -4.63 -17.05
C LYS A 158 -3.32 -4.90 -15.67
N LEU A 159 -4.20 -5.89 -15.62
CA LEU A 159 -4.98 -6.22 -14.42
C LEU A 159 -4.22 -7.08 -13.41
N VAL A 160 -3.15 -7.75 -13.84
CA VAL A 160 -2.27 -8.57 -12.97
C VAL A 160 -0.82 -8.43 -13.42
N TRP A 161 0.12 -8.61 -12.48
CA TRP A 161 1.55 -8.54 -12.77
C TRP A 161 2.19 -9.92 -12.87
N GLY A 162 2.16 -10.50 -14.08
CA GLY A 162 2.68 -11.83 -14.36
C GLY A 162 1.75 -12.94 -13.87
N ASP A 163 2.33 -14.08 -13.48
CA ASP A 163 1.59 -15.27 -13.04
C ASP A 163 1.19 -15.27 -11.57
N LYS A 164 1.80 -14.38 -10.78
CA LYS A 164 1.73 -14.33 -9.31
C LYS A 164 0.34 -14.57 -8.75
N ASP A 165 -0.62 -13.78 -9.23
CA ASP A 165 -1.97 -13.78 -8.73
C ASP A 165 -2.90 -14.74 -9.47
N LEU A 166 -2.51 -15.18 -10.68
CA LEU A 166 -3.34 -16.04 -11.52
C LEU A 166 -3.63 -17.40 -10.88
N PHE A 167 -2.71 -17.90 -10.04
CA PHE A 167 -2.90 -19.15 -9.31
C PHE A 167 -4.10 -19.07 -8.36
N ARG A 168 -4.12 -18.09 -7.44
CA ARG A 168 -5.26 -17.92 -6.52
C ARG A 168 -6.55 -17.62 -7.28
N LEU A 169 -6.51 -16.81 -8.35
CA LEU A 169 -7.70 -16.45 -9.12
C LEU A 169 -8.35 -17.67 -9.78
N ALA A 170 -7.55 -18.61 -10.30
CA ALA A 170 -8.08 -19.83 -10.89
C ALA A 170 -8.76 -20.76 -9.87
N TRP A 171 -8.24 -20.82 -8.64
CA TRP A 171 -8.85 -21.59 -7.56
C TRP A 171 -10.13 -20.94 -7.03
N LEU A 172 -10.09 -19.62 -6.82
CA LEU A 172 -11.26 -18.84 -6.38
C LEU A 172 -12.40 -18.91 -7.41
N LYS A 173 -12.10 -18.78 -8.72
CA LYS A 173 -13.11 -18.82 -9.78
C LYS A 173 -13.86 -20.16 -9.85
N LEU A 174 -13.18 -21.26 -9.53
CA LEU A 174 -13.75 -22.60 -9.55
C LEU A 174 -14.26 -23.06 -8.19
N ASP A 175 -14.26 -22.18 -7.18
CA ASP A 175 -14.65 -22.48 -5.80
C ASP A 175 -13.92 -23.73 -5.25
N VAL A 176 -12.63 -23.85 -5.56
CA VAL A 176 -11.80 -24.97 -5.10
C VAL A 176 -11.02 -24.54 -3.86
N PRO A 177 -11.15 -25.25 -2.72
CA PRO A 177 -10.48 -24.86 -1.49
C PRO A 177 -8.95 -24.95 -1.64
N PHE A 178 -8.26 -23.95 -1.09
CA PHE A 178 -6.81 -23.92 -0.96
C PHE A 178 -6.41 -23.28 0.36
N PHE A 179 -5.13 -23.40 0.71
CA PHE A 179 -4.56 -22.76 1.89
C PHE A 179 -3.54 -21.71 1.48
N MET A 180 -3.76 -20.47 1.91
CA MET A 180 -2.81 -19.37 1.75
C MET A 180 -2.07 -19.14 3.09
N ILE A 181 -0.74 -19.03 3.03
CA ILE A 181 0.05 -18.64 4.21
C ILE A 181 -0.38 -17.24 4.65
N GLN A 182 -0.76 -17.11 5.93
CA GLN A 182 -1.29 -15.85 6.48
C GLN A 182 -0.18 -14.86 6.86
N SER A 183 1.04 -15.34 7.08
CA SER A 183 2.19 -14.49 7.36
C SER A 183 2.64 -13.77 6.08
N PRO A 184 2.63 -12.43 6.05
CA PRO A 184 3.14 -11.70 4.89
C PRO A 184 4.65 -11.90 4.74
N PRO A 185 5.22 -11.80 3.52
CA PRO A 185 6.66 -11.90 3.34
C PRO A 185 7.40 -10.81 4.10
N ALA A 186 8.51 -11.17 4.75
CA ALA A 186 9.39 -10.20 5.40
C ALA A 186 10.64 -9.92 4.55
N VAL A 187 11.48 -9.00 5.02
CA VAL A 187 12.72 -8.60 4.34
C VAL A 187 13.94 -9.03 5.15
N ALA A 188 14.85 -9.74 4.49
CA ALA A 188 16.17 -10.10 5.02
C ALA A 188 17.27 -9.35 4.26
N GLY A 189 18.27 -8.92 5.02
CA GLY A 189 19.33 -8.06 4.56
C GLY A 189 20.48 -7.99 5.55
N LYS A 190 21.50 -7.20 5.20
CA LYS A 190 22.63 -6.94 6.08
C LYS A 190 22.63 -5.49 6.54
N ALA A 191 22.77 -5.27 7.84
CA ALA A 191 23.09 -3.95 8.38
C ALA A 191 24.58 -3.64 8.12
N ILE A 192 24.86 -2.54 7.41
CA ILE A 192 26.20 -2.07 7.07
C ILE A 192 26.25 -0.56 7.34
N ASN A 193 27.16 -0.12 8.21
CA ASN A 193 27.38 1.30 8.52
C ASN A 193 26.08 2.07 8.87
N GLY A 194 25.21 1.48 9.69
CA GLY A 194 23.94 2.09 10.07
C GLY A 194 22.85 2.07 8.99
N SER A 195 23.12 1.50 7.81
CA SER A 195 22.14 1.32 6.73
C SER A 195 21.77 -0.16 6.57
N PHE A 196 20.48 -0.46 6.37
CA PHE A 196 20.01 -1.82 6.11
C PHE A 196 19.93 -2.10 4.60
N CYS A 197 20.74 -3.04 4.12
CA CYS A 197 20.76 -3.45 2.71
C CYS A 197 19.84 -4.67 2.52
N VAL A 198 18.63 -4.45 2.00
CA VAL A 198 17.64 -5.48 1.71
C VAL A 198 17.90 -6.13 0.36
N MET A 199 17.94 -7.46 0.31
CA MET A 199 18.14 -8.21 -0.94
C MET A 199 17.26 -9.45 -1.08
N THR A 200 16.68 -9.89 0.02
CA THR A 200 16.05 -11.21 0.13
C THR A 200 14.68 -11.05 0.77
N MET A 201 13.68 -11.70 0.19
CA MET A 201 12.37 -11.85 0.78
C MET A 201 12.35 -13.13 1.61
N VAL A 202 11.79 -13.04 2.81
CA VAL A 202 11.64 -14.13 3.77
C VAL A 202 10.21 -14.62 3.70
N GLN A 203 10.02 -15.93 3.60
CA GLN A 203 8.72 -16.56 3.47
C GLN A 203 8.59 -17.69 4.49
N TYR A 204 7.37 -17.88 4.96
CA TYR A 204 7.06 -18.64 6.17
C TYR A 204 6.28 -19.92 5.85
N ASP A 205 6.31 -20.87 6.78
CA ASP A 205 5.39 -22.01 6.77
C ASP A 205 4.03 -21.67 7.41
N ALA A 206 3.15 -22.68 7.51
CA ALA A 206 1.82 -22.51 8.10
C ALA A 206 1.83 -22.31 9.63
N GLN A 207 2.97 -22.53 10.28
CA GLN A 207 3.18 -22.28 11.72
C GLN A 207 3.76 -20.88 11.97
N GLY A 208 4.11 -20.13 10.91
CA GLY A 208 4.71 -18.80 11.00
C GLY A 208 6.23 -18.83 11.16
N GLU A 209 6.87 -19.99 10.99
CA GLU A 209 8.31 -20.12 11.06
C GLU A 209 8.95 -19.85 9.70
N VAL A 210 10.16 -19.29 9.70
CA VAL A 210 10.89 -18.98 8.46
C VAL A 210 11.25 -20.28 7.74
N LEU A 211 10.78 -20.43 6.50
CA LEU A 211 11.02 -21.62 5.69
C LEU A 211 11.82 -21.34 4.41
N PHE A 212 11.56 -20.22 3.73
CA PHE A 212 12.21 -19.89 2.46
C PHE A 212 12.83 -18.49 2.45
N LEU A 213 13.93 -18.37 1.69
CA LEU A 213 14.61 -17.11 1.40
C LEU A 213 14.65 -16.91 -0.12
N HIS A 214 13.79 -16.04 -0.62
CA HIS A 214 13.71 -15.69 -2.04
C HIS A 214 14.66 -14.52 -2.34
N ARG A 215 15.71 -14.77 -3.14
CA ARG A 215 16.58 -13.70 -3.67
C ARG A 215 15.86 -12.90 -4.75
N ASN A 216 15.37 -11.71 -4.42
CA ASN A 216 14.71 -10.85 -5.40
C ASN A 216 15.73 -10.19 -6.34
N SER A 217 16.90 -9.85 -5.81
CA SER A 217 18.01 -9.22 -6.51
C SER A 217 19.25 -10.12 -6.51
N ASN A 218 20.19 -9.92 -7.44
CA ASN A 218 21.44 -10.69 -7.51
C ASN A 218 21.21 -12.22 -7.52
N LYS A 219 20.40 -12.67 -8.48
CA LYS A 219 20.18 -14.08 -8.79
C LYS A 219 21.53 -14.75 -9.05
N LEU A 220 21.68 -16.00 -8.59
CA LEU A 220 22.89 -16.79 -8.81
C LEU A 220 22.90 -17.28 -10.26
N THR A 221 23.73 -16.68 -11.11
CA THR A 221 23.80 -17.01 -12.54
C THR A 221 24.87 -18.05 -12.89
N GLY A 222 25.67 -18.50 -11.92
CA GLY A 222 26.73 -19.50 -12.12
C GLY A 222 27.87 -19.10 -13.06
N GLY A 223 27.87 -17.88 -13.61
CA GLY A 223 28.88 -17.39 -14.55
C GLY A 223 29.16 -15.89 -14.40
N ARG A 224 30.09 -15.35 -15.21
CA ARG A 224 30.39 -13.90 -15.28
C ARG A 224 29.28 -13.07 -15.94
N ILE A 225 28.26 -13.73 -16.49
CA ILE A 225 27.13 -13.09 -17.16
C ILE A 225 26.25 -12.46 -16.08
N ARG A 226 26.13 -11.13 -16.15
CA ARG A 226 25.28 -10.35 -15.26
C ARG A 226 23.82 -10.66 -15.60
N SER A 227 23.01 -10.97 -14.58
CA SER A 227 21.56 -11.12 -14.77
C SER A 227 20.97 -9.84 -15.39
N PRO A 228 20.09 -9.93 -16.40
CA PRO A 228 19.37 -8.78 -16.94
C PRO A 228 18.61 -8.00 -15.86
N ALA A 229 18.07 -8.68 -14.85
CA ALA A 229 17.42 -8.07 -13.69
C ALA A 229 18.39 -7.19 -12.87
N ASN A 230 19.65 -7.60 -12.75
CA ASN A 230 20.69 -6.79 -12.11
C ASN A 230 21.08 -5.55 -12.92
N GLU A 231 20.95 -5.60 -14.25
CA GLU A 231 21.18 -4.43 -15.11
C GLU A 231 20.00 -3.46 -15.03
N LYS A 232 18.75 -3.96 -15.04
CA LYS A 232 17.55 -3.15 -14.77
C LYS A 232 17.63 -2.47 -13.40
N LEU A 233 17.93 -3.20 -12.32
CA LEU A 233 18.12 -2.62 -10.98
C LEU A 233 19.23 -1.56 -10.93
N LYS A 234 20.30 -1.73 -11.71
CA LYS A 234 21.36 -0.72 -11.83
C LYS A 234 20.90 0.50 -12.62
N ALA A 235 20.13 0.31 -13.69
CA ALA A 235 19.54 1.39 -14.48
C ALA A 235 18.58 2.21 -13.61
N THR A 236 17.64 1.57 -12.91
CA THR A 236 16.72 2.24 -11.97
C THR A 236 17.47 2.95 -10.84
N ARG A 237 18.57 2.38 -10.33
CA ARG A 237 19.40 3.05 -9.30
C ARG A 237 20.23 4.21 -9.86
N LYS A 238 20.52 4.19 -11.16
CA LYS A 238 21.17 5.29 -11.89
C LYS A 238 20.14 6.39 -12.16
N GLU A 239 18.96 6.04 -12.65
CA GLU A 239 17.80 6.92 -12.83
C GLU A 239 17.40 7.59 -11.52
N HIS A 240 17.22 6.86 -10.41
CA HIS A 240 16.96 7.48 -9.10
C HIS A 240 18.09 8.43 -8.63
N LYS A 241 19.35 8.15 -8.98
CA LYS A 241 20.46 9.07 -8.71
C LYS A 241 20.43 10.29 -9.64
N THR A 242 20.00 10.12 -10.88
CA THR A 242 19.85 11.17 -11.87
C THR A 242 18.62 12.03 -11.59
N GLU A 243 17.48 11.46 -11.20
CA GLU A 243 16.25 12.13 -10.73
C GLU A 243 16.50 12.91 -9.44
N MET A 244 17.25 12.36 -8.49
CA MET A 244 17.75 13.12 -7.33
C MET A 244 18.66 14.30 -7.71
N SER A 245 19.25 14.29 -8.91
CA SER A 245 20.01 15.42 -9.47
C SER A 245 19.22 16.27 -10.48
N GLN A 246 18.04 15.82 -10.92
CA GLN A 246 17.19 16.41 -11.96
C GLN A 246 15.79 16.78 -11.44
N LEU A 247 15.56 16.79 -10.12
CA LEU A 247 14.40 17.44 -9.51
C LEU A 247 14.44 18.99 -9.60
N ASN A 248 15.21 19.52 -10.55
CA ASN A 248 14.92 20.77 -11.25
C ASN A 248 14.55 20.38 -12.69
N GLU A 249 13.28 20.61 -13.07
CA GLU A 249 12.66 20.53 -14.41
C GLU A 249 11.90 19.23 -14.76
N GLU A 250 10.57 19.36 -14.59
CA GLU A 250 9.39 18.82 -15.29
C GLU A 250 9.34 17.44 -15.98
N SER A 251 8.27 16.73 -15.58
CA SER A 251 7.40 15.79 -16.32
C SER A 251 7.93 14.41 -16.74
N LEU A 252 7.47 13.37 -16.04
CA LEU A 252 7.68 11.96 -16.34
C LEU A 252 6.53 11.40 -17.18
N SER A 253 6.83 10.96 -18.41
CA SER A 253 6.03 9.98 -19.15
C SER A 253 6.35 8.58 -18.61
N SER A 254 5.35 7.82 -18.17
CA SER A 254 5.56 6.48 -17.62
C SER A 254 5.59 5.41 -18.71
N ASP A 255 6.79 5.02 -19.15
CA ASP A 255 7.00 3.78 -19.88
C ASP A 255 6.94 2.59 -18.90
N TYR A 256 6.11 1.61 -19.25
CA TYR A 256 5.94 0.35 -18.52
C TYR A 256 7.11 -0.60 -18.80
N PRO A 257 7.93 -1.01 -17.81
CA PRO A 257 8.96 -2.00 -18.06
C PRO A 257 8.38 -3.43 -17.98
N ASP A 258 8.70 -4.22 -19.00
CA ASP A 258 8.36 -5.65 -19.14
C ASP A 258 8.56 -6.48 -17.87
N ALA A 259 7.57 -7.37 -17.64
CA ALA A 259 7.53 -8.41 -16.62
C ALA A 259 8.78 -9.32 -16.65
N ALA A 260 9.14 -9.80 -15.47
CA ALA A 260 10.38 -10.48 -15.16
C ALA A 260 10.59 -11.81 -15.92
N ILE A 261 11.88 -12.16 -16.08
CA ILE A 261 12.36 -13.54 -16.22
C ILE A 261 12.61 -14.08 -14.82
#